data_AF-A0A9E3BMY3-F1
#
_entry.id   AF-A0A9E3BMY3-F1
#
_cell.length_a   1.000
_cell.length_b   1.000
_cell.length_c   1.000
_cell.angle_alpha   90.00
_cell.angle_beta   90.00
_cell.angle_gamma   90.00
#
_symmetry.space_group_name_H-M   'P 1'
#
loop_
_entity.id
_entity.type
_entity.pdbx_description
1 polymer ?
#
loop_
_entity_poly.entity_id
_entity_poly.type
_entity_poly.pdbx_seq_one_letter_code
_entity_poly.pdbx_strand_id
1 'polypeptide(L)'
;MSANLLSADYRQRTLVYLALGGSGARALEPLLHLCALGLGPAQLRVLLVDPDQGNAAVTRVGRVLDQYRAARERLADAGAASSFFRTEVVDALPDSRVWSPIADDGYMPDTRFAAGVDRQVMDADAPELGVLFDLLNSRRVREMDLAMGFRGVPSVGTVFMNRLRDESFFAQLLSQYHGAAGATVFFAAGSVFGGTGAAALPVVGRALRDGVQPRPGASAIRGAARARLGAALLLPYFTLPTPNGAPADGGPRPENALFAHNAAGALP
;
A
#
# COMPACT_ATOMS: atom_id res chain seq x y z
N MET A 1 9.67 0.95 23.46
CA MET A 1 10.59 -0.21 23.63
C MET A 1 11.56 -0.19 22.47
N SER A 2 12.86 0.03 22.72
CA SER A 2 13.89 -0.09 21.68
C SER A 2 14.08 -1.57 21.37
N ALA A 3 13.72 -2.00 20.16
CA ALA A 3 13.98 -3.37 19.72
C ALA A 3 15.48 -3.51 19.46
N ASN A 4 16.14 -4.44 20.16
CA ASN A 4 17.53 -4.77 19.88
C ASN A 4 17.60 -5.48 18.51
N LEU A 5 17.94 -4.72 17.46
CA LEU A 5 18.08 -5.20 16.07
C LEU A 5 19.19 -6.26 15.92
N LEU A 6 20.04 -6.43 16.93
CA LEU A 6 21.10 -7.44 16.96
C LEU A 6 20.69 -8.68 17.76
N SER A 7 19.51 -8.68 18.40
CA SER A 7 19.03 -9.86 19.13
C SER A 7 18.83 -11.06 18.19
N ALA A 8 19.13 -12.26 18.70
CA ALA A 8 18.93 -13.50 17.95
C ALA A 8 17.47 -13.68 17.52
N ASP A 9 16.53 -13.24 18.36
CA ASP A 9 15.10 -13.26 18.07
C ASP A 9 14.74 -12.38 16.86
N TYR A 10 15.22 -11.13 16.79
CA TYR A 10 14.99 -10.26 15.64
C TYR A 10 15.57 -10.85 14.34
N ARG A 11 16.74 -11.49 14.44
CA ARG A 11 17.41 -12.14 13.31
C ARG A 11 16.71 -13.40 12.79
N GLN A 12 15.63 -13.85 13.43
CA GLN A 12 14.79 -14.96 12.96
C GLN A 12 13.40 -14.50 12.50
N ARG A 13 13.12 -13.19 12.53
CA ARG A 13 11.81 -12.64 12.16
C ARG A 13 11.61 -12.51 10.65
N THR A 14 10.34 -12.53 10.26
CA THR A 14 9.89 -12.15 8.92
C THR A 14 9.21 -10.78 8.99
N LEU A 15 9.64 -9.84 8.16
CA LEU A 15 8.96 -8.57 7.97
C LEU A 15 8.21 -8.61 6.66
N VAL A 16 6.89 -8.42 6.71
CA VAL A 16 6.08 -8.14 5.52
C VAL A 16 5.95 -6.63 5.39
N TYR A 17 6.62 -6.05 4.41
CA TYR A 17 6.62 -4.61 4.15
C TYR A 17 5.63 -4.27 3.04
N LEU A 18 4.60 -3.49 3.37
CA LEU A 18 3.59 -3.01 2.43
C LEU A 18 3.93 -1.57 2.01
N ALA A 19 4.47 -1.41 0.81
CA ALA A 19 4.84 -0.12 0.24
C ALA A 19 3.62 0.49 -0.46
N LEU A 20 2.96 1.46 0.19
CA LEU A 20 1.71 2.05 -0.26
C LEU A 20 1.97 3.32 -1.09
N GLY A 21 1.79 3.18 -2.40
CA GLY A 21 2.06 4.20 -3.40
C GLY A 21 3.55 4.58 -3.52
N GLY A 22 3.83 5.60 -4.34
CA GLY A 22 5.19 6.10 -4.57
C GLY A 22 5.95 6.51 -3.30
N SER A 23 5.27 7.05 -2.27
CA SER A 23 5.90 7.38 -0.99
C SER A 23 6.37 6.15 -0.22
N GLY A 24 5.54 5.10 -0.16
CA GLY A 24 5.93 3.83 0.44
C GLY A 24 7.07 3.15 -0.30
N ALA A 25 7.07 3.22 -1.63
CA ALA A 25 8.14 2.71 -2.49
C ALA A 25 9.48 3.42 -2.22
N ARG A 26 9.48 4.75 -2.08
CA ARG A 26 10.69 5.52 -1.70
C ARG A 26 11.23 5.13 -0.33
N ALA A 27 10.35 4.84 0.64
CA ALA A 27 10.74 4.44 1.98
C ALA A 27 11.35 3.03 2.06
N LEU A 28 11.15 2.18 1.04
CA LEU A 28 11.73 0.84 0.99
C LEU A 28 13.23 0.85 0.66
N GLU A 29 13.72 1.81 -0.13
CA GLU A 29 15.15 1.91 -0.48
C GLU A 29 16.08 2.00 0.74
N PRO A 30 15.88 2.91 1.73
CA PRO A 30 16.71 2.93 2.93
C PRO A 30 16.56 1.65 3.78
N LEU A 31 15.40 1.00 3.78
CA LEU A 31 15.23 -0.31 4.43
C LEU A 31 16.11 -1.39 3.77
N LEU A 32 16.19 -1.40 2.44
CA LEU A 32 17.08 -2.33 1.71
C LEU A 32 18.55 -2.06 2.01
N HIS A 33 18.96 -0.80 2.17
CA HIS A 33 20.31 -0.47 2.62
C HIS A 33 20.60 -0.99 4.03
N LEU A 34 19.65 -0.89 4.98
CA LEU A 34 19.79 -1.50 6.30
C LEU A 34 19.88 -3.03 6.23
N CYS A 35 19.10 -3.67 5.36
CA CYS A 35 19.21 -5.10 5.09
C CYS A 35 20.60 -5.48 4.53
N ALA A 36 21.14 -4.67 3.62
CA ALA A 36 22.46 -4.88 3.03
C ALA A 36 23.56 -4.77 4.09
N LEU A 37 23.41 -3.86 5.05
CA LEU A 37 24.30 -3.72 6.21
C LEU A 37 24.18 -4.87 7.22
N GLY A 38 23.29 -5.84 7.01
CA GLY A 38 23.03 -6.90 7.98
C GLY A 38 22.28 -6.40 9.21
N LEU A 39 21.44 -5.36 9.07
CA LEU A 39 20.57 -4.88 10.15
C LEU A 39 19.10 -5.26 9.92
N GLY A 40 18.80 -5.96 8.83
CA GLY A 40 17.46 -6.41 8.49
C GLY A 40 17.03 -7.70 9.20
N PRO A 41 15.75 -8.09 9.02
CA PRO A 41 15.18 -9.34 9.50
C PRO A 41 15.84 -10.57 8.83
N ALA A 42 15.42 -11.79 9.21
CA ALA A 42 15.79 -12.99 8.46
C ALA A 42 15.28 -12.89 7.02
N GLN A 43 13.99 -12.55 6.91
CA GLN A 43 13.30 -12.43 5.64
C GLN A 43 12.49 -11.13 5.59
N LEU A 44 12.59 -10.43 4.46
CA LEU A 44 11.80 -9.27 4.10
C LEU A 44 10.92 -9.63 2.90
N ARG A 45 9.61 -9.68 3.10
CA ARG A 45 8.62 -9.89 2.04
C ARG A 45 8.05 -8.56 1.63
N VAL A 46 8.18 -8.19 0.36
CA VAL A 46 7.80 -6.87 -0.14
C VAL A 46 6.51 -6.97 -0.95
N LEU A 47 5.52 -6.16 -0.60
CA LEU A 47 4.33 -5.91 -1.42
C LEU A 47 4.31 -4.45 -1.84
N LEU A 48 4.46 -4.18 -3.13
CA LEU A 48 4.22 -2.84 -3.66
C LEU A 48 2.73 -2.70 -3.99
N VAL A 49 2.09 -1.62 -3.55
CA VAL A 49 0.69 -1.33 -3.81
C VAL A 49 0.58 -0.01 -4.53
N ASP A 50 0.35 -0.03 -5.83
CA ASP A 50 0.16 1.17 -6.63
C ASP A 50 -0.75 0.91 -7.84
N PRO A 51 -1.83 1.69 -8.05
CA PRO A 51 -2.56 1.69 -9.31
C PRO A 51 -1.76 2.23 -10.50
N ASP A 52 -0.76 3.10 -10.25
CA ASP A 52 0.04 3.73 -11.29
C ASP A 52 1.22 2.85 -11.71
N GLN A 53 1.07 2.18 -12.85
CA GLN A 53 2.10 1.33 -13.46
C GLN A 53 3.31 2.14 -13.97
N GLY A 54 3.13 3.43 -14.23
CA GLY A 54 4.18 4.36 -14.67
C GLY A 54 4.93 5.03 -13.53
N ASN A 55 4.66 4.67 -12.27
CA ASN A 55 5.25 5.34 -11.13
C ASN A 55 6.78 5.13 -11.05
N ALA A 56 7.53 6.19 -11.33
CA ALA A 56 8.99 6.17 -11.32
C ALA A 56 9.61 5.73 -9.99
N ALA A 57 8.93 5.94 -8.86
CA ALA A 57 9.40 5.44 -7.56
C ALA A 57 9.29 3.92 -7.45
N VAL A 58 8.21 3.33 -7.97
CA VAL A 58 7.99 1.88 -8.04
C VAL A 58 9.03 1.25 -8.98
N THR A 59 9.23 1.82 -10.17
CA THR A 59 10.26 1.37 -11.11
C THR A 59 11.67 1.45 -10.50
N ARG A 60 11.99 2.55 -9.82
CA ARG A 60 13.29 2.73 -9.17
C ARG A 60 13.52 1.68 -8.09
N VAL A 61 12.57 1.49 -7.17
CA VAL A 61 12.76 0.52 -6.08
C VAL A 61 12.77 -0.92 -6.60
N GLY A 62 12.05 -1.22 -7.69
CA GLY A 62 12.15 -2.49 -8.39
C GLY A 62 13.59 -2.80 -8.81
N ARG A 63 14.29 -1.85 -9.45
CA ARG A 63 15.71 -2.01 -9.80
C ARG A 63 16.60 -2.22 -8.57
N VAL A 64 16.35 -1.52 -7.47
CA VAL A 64 17.12 -1.68 -6.22
C VAL A 64 16.91 -3.08 -5.62
N LEU A 65 15.68 -3.61 -5.65
CA LEU A 65 15.38 -4.97 -5.23
C LEU A 65 16.15 -6.00 -6.07
N ASP A 66 16.16 -5.84 -7.39
CA ASP A 66 16.87 -6.74 -8.30
C ASP A 66 18.38 -6.71 -8.05
N GLN A 67 18.93 -5.50 -7.86
CA GLN A 67 20.34 -5.31 -7.50
C GLN A 67 20.69 -5.95 -6.15
N TYR A 68 19.83 -5.77 -5.14
CA TYR A 68 20.01 -6.38 -3.82
C TYR A 68 20.05 -7.91 -3.91
N ARG A 69 19.07 -8.51 -4.61
CA ARG A 69 18.98 -9.97 -4.78
C ARG A 69 20.20 -10.53 -5.51
N ALA A 70 20.61 -9.90 -6.60
CA ALA A 70 21.77 -10.31 -7.38
C ALA A 70 23.10 -10.13 -6.62
N ALA A 71 23.19 -9.13 -5.73
CA ALA A 71 24.37 -8.97 -4.85
C ALA A 71 24.40 -10.06 -3.77
N ARG A 72 23.26 -10.33 -3.13
CA ARG A 72 23.12 -11.38 -2.12
C ARG A 72 23.47 -12.76 -2.68
N GLU A 73 22.98 -13.09 -3.87
CA GLU A 73 23.25 -14.37 -4.53
C GLU A 73 24.76 -14.57 -4.74
N ARG A 74 25.44 -13.60 -5.35
CA ARG A 74 26.91 -13.66 -5.54
C ARG A 74 27.68 -13.77 -4.23
N LEU A 75 27.23 -13.09 -3.18
CA LEU A 75 27.85 -13.19 -1.85
C LEU A 75 27.58 -14.56 -1.20
N ALA A 76 26.41 -15.16 -1.45
CA ALA A 76 26.07 -16.49 -0.95
C ALA A 76 26.95 -17.56 -1.62
N ASP A 77 27.14 -17.46 -2.95
CA ASP A 77 28.02 -18.34 -3.72
C ASP A 77 29.48 -18.26 -3.23
N ALA A 78 29.90 -17.08 -2.78
CA ALA A 78 31.21 -16.85 -2.16
C ALA A 78 31.27 -17.21 -0.66
N GLY A 79 30.19 -17.69 -0.05
CA GLY A 79 30.13 -18.04 1.38
C GLY A 79 30.10 -16.84 2.35
N ALA A 80 29.83 -15.63 1.86
CA ALA A 80 29.95 -14.36 2.61
C ALA A 80 28.61 -13.69 2.99
N ALA A 81 27.47 -14.25 2.59
CA ALA A 81 26.15 -13.66 2.84
C ALA A 81 25.62 -13.83 4.30
N SER A 82 26.45 -14.21 5.26
CA SER A 82 26.04 -14.43 6.66
C SER A 82 26.05 -13.16 7.52
N SER A 83 26.79 -12.12 7.09
CA SER A 83 26.87 -10.82 7.77
C SER A 83 26.15 -9.73 6.98
N PHE A 84 26.78 -9.24 5.91
CA PHE A 84 26.18 -8.31 4.96
C PHE A 84 25.24 -9.06 4.02
N PHE A 85 24.18 -8.39 3.56
CA PHE A 85 23.17 -8.95 2.67
C PHE A 85 22.51 -10.24 3.19
N ARG A 86 22.54 -10.50 4.51
CA ARG A 86 21.98 -11.73 5.07
C ARG A 86 20.46 -11.87 4.87
N THR A 87 19.76 -10.74 4.86
CA THR A 87 18.30 -10.71 4.78
C THR A 87 17.86 -11.25 3.44
N GLU A 88 17.07 -12.31 3.45
CA GLU A 88 16.40 -12.80 2.26
C GLU A 88 15.29 -11.82 1.88
N VAL A 89 15.30 -11.30 0.65
CA VAL A 89 14.29 -10.35 0.17
C VAL A 89 13.48 -10.99 -0.94
N VAL A 90 12.20 -11.22 -0.69
CA VAL A 90 11.28 -11.88 -1.63
C VAL A 90 10.06 -11.01 -1.89
N ASP A 91 9.41 -11.23 -3.04
CA ASP A 91 8.13 -10.58 -3.34
C ASP A 91 7.03 -11.29 -2.52
N ALA A 92 6.03 -10.53 -2.08
CA ALA A 92 4.93 -11.07 -1.29
C ALA A 92 3.90 -11.81 -2.15
N LEU A 93 3.76 -11.41 -3.42
CA LEU A 93 2.91 -12.09 -4.39
C LEU A 93 3.75 -13.15 -5.16
N PRO A 94 3.13 -14.23 -5.64
CA PRO A 94 3.82 -15.26 -6.41
C PRO A 94 4.36 -14.77 -7.77
N ASP A 95 3.52 -14.07 -8.54
CA ASP A 95 3.78 -13.80 -9.96
C ASP A 95 3.98 -12.31 -10.29
N SER A 96 3.90 -11.43 -9.29
CA SER A 96 4.06 -9.99 -9.47
C SER A 96 4.75 -9.34 -8.27
N ARG A 97 5.37 -8.20 -8.51
CA ARG A 97 5.91 -7.34 -7.45
C ARG A 97 4.90 -6.29 -6.96
N VAL A 98 3.98 -5.92 -7.85
CA VAL A 98 3.04 -4.82 -7.64
C VAL A 98 1.63 -5.38 -7.70
N TRP A 99 0.85 -5.12 -6.65
CA TRP A 99 -0.60 -5.26 -6.70
C TRP A 99 -1.21 -3.90 -7.04
N SER A 100 -2.07 -3.90 -8.06
CA SER A 100 -2.88 -2.73 -8.42
C SER A 100 -4.33 -2.99 -8.03
N PRO A 101 -4.96 -2.12 -7.22
CA PRO A 101 -6.34 -2.29 -6.78
C PRO A 101 -7.38 -2.06 -7.89
N ILE A 102 -6.93 -1.55 -9.05
CA ILE A 102 -7.77 -1.24 -10.22
C ILE A 102 -7.48 -2.18 -11.39
N ALA A 103 -6.47 -3.06 -11.25
CA ALA A 103 -6.26 -4.13 -12.21
C ALA A 103 -7.32 -5.20 -11.95
N ASP A 104 -8.00 -5.60 -13.00
CA ASP A 104 -8.89 -6.76 -13.01
C ASP A 104 -8.40 -7.69 -14.11
N ASP A 105 -8.56 -9.00 -13.92
CA ASP A 105 -8.15 -10.04 -14.87
C ASP A 105 -8.81 -9.85 -16.26
N GLY A 106 -9.89 -9.06 -16.31
CA GLY A 106 -10.66 -8.74 -17.50
C GLY A 106 -10.24 -7.50 -18.28
N TYR A 107 -9.19 -6.76 -17.88
CA TYR A 107 -8.80 -5.46 -18.46
C TYR A 107 -9.93 -4.43 -18.28
N MET A 108 -9.84 -3.50 -17.33
CA MET A 108 -10.76 -2.36 -17.27
C MET A 108 -10.61 -1.55 -18.57
N PRO A 109 -11.55 -1.60 -19.53
CA PRO A 109 -11.37 -0.92 -20.81
C PRO A 109 -11.50 0.59 -20.67
N ASP A 110 -12.16 1.05 -19.60
CA ASP A 110 -12.25 2.45 -19.18
C ASP A 110 -11.66 2.58 -17.76
N THR A 111 -10.56 3.33 -17.65
CA THR A 111 -9.86 3.58 -16.38
C THR A 111 -10.49 4.70 -15.56
N ARG A 112 -11.61 5.28 -16.01
CA ARG A 112 -12.30 6.35 -15.27
C ARG A 112 -12.96 5.83 -14.01
N PHE A 113 -12.99 6.68 -12.98
CA PHE A 113 -13.66 6.36 -11.71
C PHE A 113 -15.12 5.93 -11.89
N ALA A 114 -15.90 6.64 -12.69
CA ALA A 114 -17.31 6.30 -12.93
C ALA A 114 -17.50 4.90 -13.55
N ALA A 115 -16.58 4.48 -14.42
CA ALA A 115 -16.61 3.14 -15.00
C ALA A 115 -16.27 2.08 -13.95
N GLY A 116 -15.22 2.32 -13.15
CA GLY A 116 -14.77 1.36 -12.13
C GLY A 116 -15.74 1.14 -10.95
N VAL A 117 -16.80 1.93 -10.84
CA VAL A 117 -17.88 1.76 -9.85
C VAL A 117 -19.23 1.43 -10.49
N ASP A 118 -19.22 1.04 -11.76
CA ASP A 118 -20.42 0.65 -12.52
C ASP A 118 -21.50 1.74 -12.53
N ARG A 119 -21.10 3.02 -12.59
CA ARG A 119 -22.07 4.15 -12.58
C ARG A 119 -23.10 4.02 -13.70
N GLN A 120 -22.76 3.43 -14.84
CA GLN A 120 -23.69 3.20 -15.95
C GLN A 120 -24.82 2.23 -15.58
N VAL A 121 -24.55 1.23 -14.73
CA VAL A 121 -25.57 0.27 -14.26
C VAL A 121 -26.58 0.98 -13.36
N MET A 122 -26.14 1.99 -12.61
CA MET A 122 -27.04 2.78 -11.75
C MET A 122 -28.10 3.56 -12.54
N ASP A 123 -27.83 3.99 -13.78
CA ASP A 123 -28.84 4.70 -14.59
C ASP A 123 -30.01 3.76 -14.98
N ALA A 124 -29.74 2.47 -15.14
CA ALA A 124 -30.73 1.48 -15.54
C ALA A 124 -31.47 0.90 -14.33
N ASP A 125 -30.74 0.50 -13.29
CA ASP A 125 -31.28 -0.34 -12.21
C ASP A 125 -31.57 0.42 -10.91
N ALA A 126 -30.96 1.59 -10.68
CA ALA A 126 -31.08 2.35 -9.44
C ALA A 126 -30.85 3.87 -9.65
N PRO A 127 -31.73 4.56 -10.37
CA PRO A 127 -31.50 5.94 -10.81
C PRO A 127 -31.33 6.93 -9.63
N GLU A 128 -32.01 6.71 -8.51
CA GLU A 128 -31.86 7.53 -7.30
C GLU A 128 -30.45 7.43 -6.71
N LEU A 129 -29.84 6.23 -6.77
CA LEU A 129 -28.45 6.02 -6.35
C LEU A 129 -27.48 6.72 -7.32
N GLY A 130 -27.78 6.70 -8.62
CA GLY A 130 -27.02 7.44 -9.63
C GLY A 130 -27.02 8.94 -9.38
N VAL A 131 -28.17 9.52 -9.04
CA VAL A 131 -28.29 10.94 -8.66
C VAL A 131 -27.48 11.25 -7.40
N LEU A 132 -27.61 10.43 -6.35
CA LEU A 132 -26.84 10.61 -5.12
C LEU A 132 -25.33 10.54 -5.39
N PHE A 133 -24.88 9.58 -6.19
CA PHE A 133 -23.48 9.44 -6.58
C PHE A 133 -22.98 10.69 -7.30
N ASP A 134 -23.77 11.23 -8.25
CA ASP A 134 -23.40 12.42 -9.02
C ASP A 134 -23.37 13.69 -8.16
N LEU A 135 -24.20 13.77 -7.12
CA LEU A 135 -24.18 14.86 -6.15
C LEU A 135 -22.93 14.80 -5.25
N LEU A 136 -22.55 13.61 -4.79
CA LEU A 136 -21.41 13.42 -3.88
C LEU A 136 -20.06 13.51 -4.59
N ASN A 137 -20.00 13.16 -5.88
CA ASN A 137 -18.76 13.11 -6.65
C ASN A 137 -18.83 14.10 -7.80
N SER A 138 -18.13 15.23 -7.71
CA SER A 138 -18.07 16.19 -8.81
C SER A 138 -17.66 15.54 -10.15
N ARG A 139 -18.08 16.12 -11.28
CA ARG A 139 -17.73 15.64 -12.62
C ARG A 139 -16.23 15.38 -12.78
N ARG A 140 -15.40 16.30 -12.29
CA ARG A 140 -13.93 16.17 -12.28
C ARG A 140 -13.47 14.87 -11.61
N VAL A 141 -14.09 14.48 -10.50
CA VAL A 141 -13.78 13.25 -9.76
C VAL A 141 -14.26 12.00 -10.50
N ARG A 142 -15.47 12.05 -11.08
CA ARG A 142 -16.06 10.95 -11.85
C ARG A 142 -15.25 10.60 -13.11
N GLU A 143 -14.70 11.61 -13.77
CA GLU A 143 -13.90 11.48 -15.00
C GLU A 143 -12.40 11.25 -14.72
N MET A 144 -11.97 11.10 -13.46
CA MET A 144 -10.56 10.86 -13.13
C MET A 144 -10.07 9.54 -13.71
N ASP A 145 -8.96 9.60 -14.43
CA ASP A 145 -8.21 8.44 -14.88
C ASP A 145 -7.44 7.81 -13.69
N LEU A 146 -7.88 6.61 -13.29
CA LEU A 146 -7.33 5.89 -12.15
C LEU A 146 -5.96 5.26 -12.45
N ALA A 147 -5.61 5.04 -13.73
CA ALA A 147 -4.32 4.47 -14.13
C ALA A 147 -3.15 5.39 -13.79
N MET A 148 -3.42 6.68 -13.60
CA MET A 148 -2.45 7.66 -13.13
C MET A 148 -2.49 7.88 -11.60
N GLY A 149 -3.10 6.92 -10.89
CA GLY A 149 -3.36 6.93 -9.46
C GLY A 149 -4.47 7.88 -9.02
N PHE A 150 -4.76 7.87 -7.71
CA PHE A 150 -5.91 8.63 -7.18
C PHE A 150 -5.66 10.14 -6.98
N ARG A 151 -4.48 10.65 -7.38
CA ARG A 151 -4.12 12.08 -7.51
C ARG A 151 -4.74 13.04 -6.47
N GLY A 152 -4.60 12.72 -5.18
CA GLY A 152 -5.06 13.58 -4.09
C GLY A 152 -6.55 13.50 -3.77
N VAL A 153 -7.25 12.47 -4.25
CA VAL A 153 -8.62 12.13 -3.87
C VAL A 153 -8.64 10.75 -3.21
N PRO A 154 -8.27 10.65 -1.91
CA PRO A 154 -8.16 9.36 -1.23
C PRO A 154 -9.47 8.56 -1.18
N SER A 155 -10.62 9.25 -1.11
CA SER A 155 -11.95 8.63 -1.05
C SER A 155 -12.23 7.72 -2.23
N VAL A 156 -11.82 8.11 -3.45
CA VAL A 156 -11.90 7.28 -4.65
C VAL A 156 -11.08 6.02 -4.48
N GLY A 157 -9.83 6.16 -4.01
CA GLY A 157 -8.93 5.04 -3.84
C GLY A 157 -9.38 4.03 -2.79
N THR A 158 -10.02 4.50 -1.71
CA THR A 158 -10.53 3.64 -0.64
C THR A 158 -11.55 2.62 -1.15
N VAL A 159 -12.35 2.98 -2.17
CA VAL A 159 -13.32 2.06 -2.80
C VAL A 159 -12.60 0.83 -3.36
N PHE A 160 -11.57 1.04 -4.17
CA PHE A 160 -10.81 -0.04 -4.81
C PHE A 160 -9.90 -0.79 -3.85
N MET A 161 -9.29 -0.09 -2.89
CA MET A 161 -8.39 -0.73 -1.90
C MET A 161 -9.10 -1.75 -1.01
N ASN A 162 -10.43 -1.67 -0.84
CA ASN A 162 -11.19 -2.67 -0.08
C ASN A 162 -11.15 -4.06 -0.73
N ARG A 163 -10.92 -4.14 -2.05
CA ARG A 163 -10.74 -5.40 -2.79
C ARG A 163 -9.57 -6.23 -2.28
N LEU A 164 -8.62 -5.63 -1.54
CA LEU A 164 -7.49 -6.35 -0.93
C LEU A 164 -7.92 -7.58 -0.13
N ARG A 165 -9.07 -7.54 0.56
CA ARG A 165 -9.58 -8.68 1.33
C ARG A 165 -10.17 -9.78 0.46
N ASP A 166 -10.52 -9.44 -0.77
CA ASP A 166 -11.05 -10.35 -1.77
C ASP A 166 -9.93 -11.14 -2.47
N GLU A 167 -8.71 -10.60 -2.44
CA GLU A 167 -7.52 -11.18 -3.05
C GLU A 167 -7.07 -12.49 -2.40
N SER A 168 -6.80 -13.48 -3.25
CA SER A 168 -6.30 -14.80 -2.82
C SER A 168 -4.93 -14.72 -2.15
N PHE A 169 -4.02 -13.87 -2.65
CA PHE A 169 -2.70 -13.67 -2.05
C PHE A 169 -2.80 -13.13 -0.62
N PHE A 170 -3.81 -12.30 -0.32
CA PHE A 170 -3.98 -11.71 1.00
C PHE A 170 -4.42 -12.78 2.01
N ALA A 171 -5.33 -13.66 1.61
CA ALA A 171 -5.72 -14.83 2.39
C ALA A 171 -4.52 -15.76 2.66
N GLN A 172 -3.67 -16.00 1.65
CA GLN A 172 -2.45 -16.80 1.80
C GLN A 172 -1.45 -16.16 2.77
N LEU A 173 -1.25 -14.83 2.67
CA LEU A 173 -0.36 -14.06 3.52
C LEU A 173 -0.79 -14.08 4.99
N LEU A 174 -2.08 -14.01 5.28
CA LEU A 174 -2.61 -14.20 6.64
C LEU A 174 -2.50 -15.65 7.12
N SER A 175 -2.76 -16.63 6.25
CA SER A 175 -2.62 -18.05 6.60
C SER A 175 -1.18 -18.40 6.98
N GLN A 176 -0.20 -17.89 6.21
CA GLN A 176 1.23 -18.04 6.50
C GLN A 176 1.63 -17.34 7.81
N TYR A 177 1.02 -16.19 8.13
CA TYR A 177 1.22 -15.53 9.42
C TYR A 177 0.79 -16.40 10.61
N HIS A 178 -0.33 -17.13 10.51
CA HIS A 178 -0.80 -18.02 11.58
C HIS A 178 -0.01 -19.34 11.65
N GLY A 179 0.50 -19.82 10.51
CA GLY A 179 1.34 -21.03 10.46
C GLY A 179 2.77 -20.79 10.94
N ALA A 180 3.30 -19.58 10.81
CA ALA A 180 4.59 -19.19 11.36
C ALA A 180 4.47 -19.02 12.89
N ALA A 181 5.43 -19.52 13.66
CA ALA A 181 5.45 -19.49 15.14
C ALA A 181 5.64 -18.08 15.75
N GLY A 182 4.89 -17.08 15.27
CA GLY A 182 4.94 -15.71 15.77
C GLY A 182 6.22 -14.96 15.37
N ALA A 183 6.83 -15.26 14.23
CA ALA A 183 8.01 -14.52 13.74
C ALA A 183 7.64 -13.34 12.82
N THR A 184 6.40 -13.29 12.35
CA THR A 184 5.98 -12.32 11.31
C THR A 184 5.48 -11.01 11.91
N VAL A 185 5.91 -9.90 11.31
CA VAL A 185 5.44 -8.53 11.57
C VAL A 185 5.02 -7.91 10.25
N PHE A 186 3.89 -7.20 10.23
CA PHE A 186 3.46 -6.40 9.10
C PHE A 186 3.81 -4.94 9.33
N PHE A 187 4.41 -4.30 8.34
CA PHE A 187 4.75 -2.88 8.40
C PHE A 187 4.33 -2.19 7.11
N ALA A 188 3.43 -1.23 7.21
CA ALA A 188 3.01 -0.42 6.07
C ALA A 188 3.74 0.92 6.03
N ALA A 189 4.06 1.42 4.85
CA ALA A 189 4.57 2.78 4.70
C ALA A 189 3.86 3.50 3.56
N GLY A 190 3.44 4.74 3.79
CA GLY A 190 2.73 5.54 2.80
C GLY A 190 2.61 7.00 3.25
N SER A 191 2.20 7.88 2.34
CA SER A 191 1.92 9.29 2.66
C SER A 191 0.46 9.53 2.98
N VAL A 192 0.19 10.49 3.87
CA VAL A 192 -1.19 10.95 4.19
C VAL A 192 -1.70 12.05 3.25
N PHE A 193 -0.83 12.55 2.38
CA PHE A 193 -1.11 13.65 1.45
C PHE A 193 -1.14 13.22 -0.03
N GLY A 194 -0.70 12.01 -0.34
CA GLY A 194 -0.82 11.44 -1.67
C GLY A 194 -2.21 10.84 -1.93
N GLY A 195 -2.50 10.48 -3.18
CA GLY A 195 -3.74 9.74 -3.51
C GLY A 195 -3.71 8.29 -3.03
N THR A 196 -2.76 7.51 -3.55
CA THR A 196 -2.64 6.06 -3.27
C THR A 196 -2.33 5.75 -1.82
N GLY A 197 -1.29 6.38 -1.25
CA GLY A 197 -0.86 6.12 0.12
C GLY A 197 -1.96 6.42 1.14
N ALA A 198 -2.61 7.58 1.01
CA ALA A 198 -3.65 8.02 1.94
C ALA A 198 -4.92 7.17 1.83
N ALA A 199 -5.25 6.68 0.62
CA ALA A 199 -6.35 5.75 0.41
C ALA A 199 -6.08 4.36 1.01
N ALA A 200 -4.85 3.86 0.84
CA ALA A 200 -4.49 2.49 1.22
C ALA A 200 -4.24 2.32 2.71
N LEU A 201 -3.53 3.25 3.35
CA LEU A 201 -3.10 3.15 4.76
C LEU A 201 -4.21 2.70 5.73
N PRO A 202 -5.37 3.39 5.81
CA PRO A 202 -6.43 2.98 6.74
C PRO A 202 -7.07 1.64 6.36
N VAL A 203 -7.20 1.36 5.06
CA VAL A 203 -7.85 0.15 4.54
C VAL A 203 -6.97 -1.07 4.79
N VAL A 204 -5.68 -1.00 4.45
CA VAL A 204 -4.69 -2.06 4.66
C VAL A 204 -4.54 -2.36 6.15
N GLY A 205 -4.41 -1.35 7.00
CA GLY A 205 -4.31 -1.55 8.45
C GLY A 205 -5.54 -2.22 9.04
N ARG A 206 -6.73 -1.82 8.57
CA ARG A 206 -8.00 -2.45 8.94
C ARG A 206 -8.09 -3.89 8.42
N ALA A 207 -7.73 -4.13 7.16
CA ALA A 207 -7.72 -5.46 6.54
C ALA A 207 -6.83 -6.43 7.29
N LEU A 208 -5.59 -6.04 7.61
CA LEU A 208 -4.65 -6.86 8.36
C LEU A 208 -5.17 -7.20 9.77
N ARG A 209 -5.83 -6.26 10.45
CA ARG A 209 -6.34 -6.46 11.81
C ARG A 209 -7.60 -7.33 11.84
N ASP A 210 -8.52 -7.09 10.91
CA ASP A 210 -9.84 -7.74 10.92
C ASP A 210 -9.81 -9.09 10.19
N GLY A 211 -8.89 -9.29 9.25
CA GLY A 211 -8.73 -10.53 8.49
C GLY A 211 -9.64 -10.65 7.28
N VAL A 212 -9.86 -11.89 6.84
CA VAL A 212 -10.75 -12.24 5.71
C VAL A 212 -12.05 -12.80 6.26
N GLN A 213 -13.16 -12.22 5.79
CA GLN A 213 -14.51 -12.63 6.19
C GLN A 213 -14.89 -13.95 5.51
N PRO A 214 -15.77 -14.75 6.14
CA PRO A 214 -16.24 -15.99 5.52
C PRO A 214 -17.00 -15.69 4.22
N ARG A 215 -16.76 -16.50 3.19
CA ARG A 215 -17.49 -16.46 1.91
C ARG A 215 -18.07 -17.85 1.61
N PRO A 216 -19.09 -17.97 0.75
CA PRO A 216 -19.56 -19.28 0.30
C PRO A 216 -18.39 -20.14 -0.22
N GLY A 217 -18.12 -21.27 0.43
CA GLY A 217 -17.02 -22.17 0.08
C GLY A 217 -15.64 -21.84 0.68
N ALA A 218 -15.49 -20.78 1.49
CA ALA A 218 -14.23 -20.42 2.13
C ALA A 218 -14.42 -20.00 3.60
N SER A 219 -13.60 -20.57 4.50
CA SER A 219 -13.61 -20.24 5.93
C SER A 219 -13.00 -18.87 6.19
N ALA A 220 -13.44 -18.21 7.27
CA ALA A 220 -12.85 -16.96 7.73
C ALA A 220 -11.38 -17.15 8.13
N ILE A 221 -10.55 -16.13 7.88
CA ILE A 221 -9.15 -16.10 8.32
C ILE A 221 -9.00 -14.94 9.29
N ARG A 222 -8.59 -15.24 10.52
CA ARG A 222 -8.37 -14.21 11.56
C ARG A 222 -7.31 -13.21 11.09
N GLY A 223 -7.47 -11.93 11.43
CA GLY A 223 -6.42 -10.94 11.25
C GLY A 223 -5.22 -11.10 12.20
N ALA A 224 -4.19 -10.32 11.95
CA ALA A 224 -2.99 -10.26 12.77
C ALA A 224 -3.21 -9.46 14.06
N ALA A 225 -2.47 -9.81 15.12
CA ALA A 225 -2.55 -9.11 16.39
C ALA A 225 -2.00 -7.67 16.25
N ARG A 226 -2.60 -6.69 16.94
CA ARG A 226 -2.19 -5.27 16.87
C ARG A 226 -0.70 -5.06 17.17
N ALA A 227 -0.13 -5.84 18.09
CA ALA A 227 1.30 -5.80 18.42
C ALA A 227 2.23 -6.24 17.27
N ARG A 228 1.67 -6.83 16.20
CA ARG A 228 2.39 -7.26 14.98
C ARG A 228 2.18 -6.31 13.81
N LEU A 229 1.48 -5.20 14.03
CA LEU A 229 1.17 -4.21 13.00
C LEU A 229 1.93 -2.92 13.31
N GLY A 230 2.72 -2.46 12.36
CA GLY A 230 3.36 -1.16 12.39
C GLY A 230 3.04 -0.36 11.14
N ALA A 231 3.15 0.96 11.23
CA ALA A 231 3.08 1.82 10.06
C ALA A 231 4.00 3.04 10.18
N ALA A 232 4.54 3.49 9.04
CA ALA A 232 5.19 4.78 8.89
C ALA A 232 4.34 5.68 8.00
N LEU A 233 3.97 6.85 8.53
CA LEU A 233 3.16 7.85 7.85
C LEU A 233 4.07 9.00 7.41
N LEU A 234 4.20 9.20 6.10
CA LEU A 234 4.88 10.37 5.57
C LEU A 234 3.91 11.55 5.60
N LEU A 235 4.29 12.58 6.37
CA LEU A 235 3.59 13.86 6.43
C LEU A 235 4.03 14.78 5.28
N PRO A 236 3.20 15.77 4.90
CA PRO A 236 3.57 16.73 3.86
C PRO A 236 4.93 17.38 4.18
N TYR A 237 5.83 17.40 3.20
CA TYR A 237 7.16 18.00 3.29
C TYR A 237 7.33 19.19 2.33
N PHE A 238 6.24 19.62 1.69
CA PHE A 238 6.20 20.73 0.75
C PHE A 238 5.21 21.79 1.23
N THR A 239 5.43 23.04 0.83
CA THR A 239 4.49 24.14 1.05
C THR A 239 3.65 24.33 -0.20
N LEU A 240 2.33 24.36 -0.05
CA LEU A 240 1.46 24.74 -1.17
C LEU A 240 1.58 26.26 -1.38
N PRO A 241 1.72 26.74 -2.63
CA PRO A 241 1.77 28.16 -2.91
C PRO A 241 0.56 28.87 -2.32
N THR A 242 0.78 29.97 -1.60
CA THR A 242 -0.29 30.88 -1.20
C THR A 242 -0.86 31.55 -2.46
N PRO A 243 -2.19 31.50 -2.70
CA PRO A 243 -2.78 32.10 -3.89
C PRO A 243 -2.52 33.61 -3.95
N ASN A 244 -1.93 34.10 -5.05
CA ASN A 244 -1.82 35.53 -5.33
C ASN A 244 -3.18 36.08 -5.82
N GLY A 245 -4.12 36.32 -4.90
CA GLY A 245 -5.33 37.11 -5.16
C GLY A 245 -6.38 36.48 -6.10
N ALA A 246 -7.64 36.50 -5.64
CA ALA A 246 -8.90 36.10 -6.28
C ALA A 246 -9.15 34.58 -6.56
N PRO A 247 -10.36 34.07 -6.21
CA PRO A 247 -10.73 32.67 -6.42
C PRO A 247 -11.36 32.45 -7.79
N ALA A 248 -10.85 31.48 -8.56
CA ALA A 248 -11.51 31.11 -9.82
C ALA A 248 -12.74 30.23 -9.60
N ASP A 249 -12.72 29.18 -8.76
CA ASP A 249 -13.74 28.12 -8.91
C ASP A 249 -14.43 27.60 -7.63
N GLY A 250 -14.32 28.27 -6.47
CA GLY A 250 -15.06 27.88 -5.25
C GLY A 250 -14.79 26.45 -4.72
N GLY A 251 -13.87 25.70 -5.33
CA GLY A 251 -13.57 24.33 -4.96
C GLY A 251 -12.78 24.23 -3.65
N PRO A 252 -12.89 23.11 -2.93
CA PRO A 252 -12.07 22.84 -1.76
C PRO A 252 -10.58 22.92 -2.14
N ARG A 253 -9.83 23.77 -1.42
CA ARG A 253 -8.40 23.95 -1.64
C ARG A 253 -7.62 23.02 -0.70
N PRO A 254 -6.63 22.28 -1.20
CA PRO A 254 -5.74 21.54 -0.34
C PRO A 254 -4.95 22.54 0.51
N GLU A 255 -4.95 22.37 1.83
CA GLU A 255 -4.12 23.12 2.76
C GLU A 255 -3.27 22.15 3.58
N ASN A 256 -2.00 22.49 3.77
CA ASN A 256 -1.05 21.67 4.52
C ASN A 256 -1.51 21.37 5.95
N ALA A 257 -2.11 22.36 6.63
CA ALA A 257 -2.59 22.23 8.00
C ALA A 257 -3.72 21.18 8.13
N LEU A 258 -4.58 21.07 7.12
CA LEU A 258 -5.69 20.10 7.12
C LEU A 258 -5.18 18.65 7.03
N PHE A 259 -4.07 18.39 6.32
CA PHE A 259 -3.48 17.05 6.28
C PHE A 259 -2.97 16.61 7.66
N ALA A 260 -2.37 17.51 8.44
CA ALA A 260 -1.88 17.21 9.78
C ALA A 260 -3.04 16.89 10.75
N HIS A 261 -4.14 17.67 10.69
CA HIS A 261 -5.34 17.40 11.47
C HIS A 261 -5.99 16.05 11.11
N ASN A 262 -6.10 15.74 9.81
CA ASN A 262 -6.66 14.46 9.36
C ASN A 262 -5.79 13.27 9.76
N ALA A 263 -4.46 13.41 9.75
CA ALA A 263 -3.54 12.36 10.19
C ALA A 263 -3.67 12.08 11.70
N ALA A 264 -3.87 13.12 12.53
CA ALA A 264 -4.07 12.96 13.96
C ALA A 264 -5.35 12.16 14.29
N GLY A 265 -6.44 12.36 13.53
CA GLY A 265 -7.68 11.59 13.70
C GLY A 265 -7.63 10.15 13.16
N ALA A 266 -6.64 9.84 12.31
CA ALA A 266 -6.43 8.50 11.75
C ALA A 266 -5.49 7.61 12.58
N LEU A 267 -4.76 8.21 13.53
CA LEU A 267 -3.96 7.48 14.52
C LEU A 267 -4.86 7.09 15.70
N PRO A 268 -4.83 5.82 16.14
CA PRO A 268 -5.70 5.32 17.21
C PRO A 268 -5.40 5.92 18.58
#